data_AF-A0A7Z0EPH4-F1
#
_entry.id   AF-A0A7Z0EPH4-F1
#
_cell.length_a   1.000
_cell.length_b   1.000
_cell.length_c   1.000
_cell.angle_alpha   90.00
_cell.angle_beta   90.00
_cell.angle_gamma   90.00
#
_symmetry.space_group_name_H-M   'P 1'
#
loop_
_entity.id
_entity.type
_entity.pdbx_description
1 polymer ?
#
loop_
_entity_poly.entity_id
_entity_poly.type
_entity_poly.pdbx_seq_one_letter_code
_entity_poly.pdbx_strand_id
1 'polypeptide(L)'
;MGGEVDLYTAPQLRNELVDALEDGARRLVIDMSRVEFCDSTGISVLLSAMKRSRDKDGDLELVAPKPAVMKVLEVTGLDEVFVIHADLDALPVAAGTGNAS
;
A
#
# COMPACT_ATOMS: atom_id res chain seq x y z
N MET A 1 2.18 7.71 14.01
CA MET A 1 2.45 6.29 14.23
C MET A 1 2.29 5.61 12.87
N GLY A 2 3.37 5.08 12.30
CA GLY A 2 3.31 4.36 11.03
C GLY A 2 2.58 3.04 11.27
N GLY A 3 1.48 2.81 10.57
CA GLY A 3 0.75 1.55 10.61
C GLY A 3 1.59 0.47 9.96
N GLU A 4 2.17 -0.40 10.78
CA GLU A 4 2.80 -1.64 10.33
C GLU A 4 1.67 -2.62 10.01
N VAL A 5 1.29 -2.68 8.74
CA VAL A 5 0.18 -3.49 8.24
C VAL A 5 0.73 -4.88 7.89
N ASP A 6 0.45 -5.87 8.75
CA ASP A 6 0.90 -7.26 8.56
C ASP A 6 -0.11 -8.01 7.65
N LEU A 7 0.32 -8.34 6.43
CA LEU A 7 -0.56 -8.69 5.31
C LEU A 7 -1.27 -10.06 5.38
N TYR A 8 -1.15 -10.79 6.48
CA TYR A 8 -1.54 -12.21 6.52
C TYR A 8 -3.04 -12.49 6.48
N THR A 9 -3.88 -11.47 6.44
CA THR A 9 -5.33 -11.64 6.32
C THR A 9 -5.97 -10.50 5.53
N ALA A 10 -6.34 -10.79 4.28
CA ALA A 10 -7.06 -9.88 3.39
C ALA A 10 -8.26 -9.14 4.03
N PRO A 11 -9.07 -9.76 4.93
CA PRO A 11 -10.14 -9.04 5.63
C PRO A 11 -9.64 -8.05 6.70
N GLN A 12 -8.66 -8.41 7.52
CA GLN A 12 -8.09 -7.47 8.52
C GLN A 12 -7.39 -6.31 7.83
N LEU A 13 -6.59 -6.59 6.80
CA LEU A 13 -5.94 -5.58 5.95
C LEU A 13 -6.95 -4.56 5.44
N ARG A 14 -8.08 -5.03 4.90
CA ARG A 14 -9.14 -4.16 4.41
C ARG A 14 -9.68 -3.24 5.52
N ASN A 15 -9.90 -3.76 6.72
CA ASN A 15 -10.45 -2.98 7.82
C ASN A 15 -9.44 -1.93 8.30
N GLU A 16 -8.18 -2.31 8.51
CA GLU A 16 -7.11 -1.37 8.91
C GLU A 16 -6.92 -0.23 7.90
N LEU A 17 -6.97 -0.55 6.59
CA LEU A 17 -6.88 0.47 5.54
C LEU A 17 -8.10 1.39 5.54
N VAL A 18 -9.31 0.86 5.81
CA VAL A 18 -10.52 1.68 5.92
C VAL A 18 -10.44 2.60 7.13
N ASP A 19 -10.07 2.07 8.29
CA ASP A 19 -9.97 2.83 9.54
C ASP A 19 -8.92 3.94 9.41
N ALA A 20 -7.74 3.66 8.85
CA ALA A 20 -6.71 4.66 8.60
C ALA A 20 -7.20 5.80 7.68
N LEU A 21 -7.98 5.45 6.64
CA LEU A 21 -8.57 6.44 5.73
C LEU A 21 -9.71 7.25 6.39
N GLU A 22 -10.42 6.67 7.34
CA GLU A 22 -11.43 7.36 8.15
C GLU A 22 -10.78 8.33 9.15
N ASP A 23 -9.63 7.95 9.71
CA ASP A 23 -8.80 8.78 10.60
C ASP A 23 -8.05 9.91 9.89
N GLY A 24 -8.21 10.03 8.56
CA GLY A 24 -7.66 11.15 7.79
C GLY A 24 -6.33 10.84 7.10
N ALA A 25 -5.86 9.60 7.09
CA ALA A 25 -4.71 9.23 6.28
C ALA A 25 -4.97 9.53 4.80
N ARG A 26 -3.95 10.03 4.11
CA ARG A 26 -3.95 10.29 2.65
C ARG A 26 -2.84 9.55 1.93
N ARG A 27 -1.95 8.89 2.66
CA ARG A 27 -0.87 8.09 2.12
C ARG A 27 -0.84 6.78 2.90
N LEU A 28 -1.14 5.69 2.21
CA LEU A 28 -1.07 4.34 2.75
C LEU A 28 0.15 3.67 2.16
N VAL A 29 1.02 3.13 3.01
CA VAL A 29 2.18 2.35 2.57
C VAL A 29 2.01 0.95 3.14
N ILE A 30 2.07 -0.06 2.28
CA ILE A 30 1.93 -1.45 2.69
C ILE A 30 3.26 -2.17 2.55
N ASP A 31 3.78 -2.66 3.68
CA ASP A 31 5.00 -3.47 3.73
C ASP A 31 4.73 -4.89 3.21
N MET A 32 5.37 -5.22 2.09
CA MET A 32 5.30 -6.52 1.44
C MET A 32 6.47 -7.44 1.84
N SER A 33 7.37 -7.01 2.74
CA SER A 33 8.60 -7.74 3.09
C SER A 33 8.34 -9.13 3.67
N ARG A 34 7.17 -9.36 4.26
CA ARG A 34 6.72 -10.65 4.81
C ARG A 34 5.76 -11.41 3.89
N VAL A 35 5.44 -10.87 2.72
CA VAL A 35 4.44 -11.43 1.81
C VAL A 35 5.13 -12.40 0.85
N GLU A 36 4.91 -13.69 1.06
CA GLU A 36 5.49 -14.74 0.20
C GLU A 36 4.75 -14.91 -1.13
N PHE A 37 3.45 -14.61 -1.14
CA PHE A 37 2.57 -14.86 -2.27
C PHE A 37 1.38 -13.91 -2.29
N CYS A 38 0.96 -13.50 -3.49
CA CYS A 38 -0.21 -12.68 -3.72
C CYS A 38 -1.03 -13.32 -4.85
N ASP A 39 -2.25 -13.76 -4.54
CA ASP A 39 -3.19 -14.30 -5.52
C ASP A 39 -4.19 -13.24 -6.00
N SER A 40 -5.17 -13.67 -6.79
CA SER A 40 -6.24 -12.80 -7.28
C SER A 40 -7.06 -12.16 -6.16
N THR A 41 -7.20 -12.81 -5.00
CA THR A 41 -7.91 -12.26 -3.84
C THR A 41 -7.10 -11.14 -3.19
N GLY A 42 -5.81 -11.35 -2.95
CA GLY A 42 -4.91 -10.31 -2.44
C GLY A 42 -4.87 -9.08 -3.35
N ILE A 43 -4.72 -9.31 -4.66
CA ILE A 43 -4.75 -8.25 -5.69
C ILE A 43 -6.06 -7.46 -5.64
N SER A 44 -7.21 -8.14 -5.56
CA SER A 44 -8.53 -7.48 -5.52
C SER A 44 -8.68 -6.58 -4.30
N VAL A 45 -8.12 -6.97 -3.15
CA VAL A 45 -8.12 -6.15 -1.94
C VAL A 45 -7.24 -4.92 -2.11
N LEU A 46 -6.02 -5.06 -2.63
CA LEU A 46 -5.10 -3.94 -2.87
C LEU A 46 -5.72 -2.91 -3.83
N LEU A 47 -6.30 -3.37 -4.94
CA LEU A 47 -6.99 -2.51 -5.90
C LEU A 47 -8.20 -1.79 -5.29
N SER A 48 -8.97 -2.50 -4.47
CA SER A 48 -10.14 -1.92 -3.79
C SER A 48 -9.72 -0.85 -2.78
N ALA A 49 -8.62 -1.07 -2.05
CA ALA A 49 -8.08 -0.12 -1.11
C ALA A 49 -7.49 1.12 -1.79
N MET A 50 -6.74 0.93 -2.88
CA MET A 50 -6.22 2.04 -3.70
C MET A 50 -7.35 2.93 -4.20
N LYS A 51 -8.41 2.34 -4.78
CA LYS A 51 -9.57 3.11 -5.25
C LYS A 51 -10.20 3.95 -4.15
N ARG A 52 -10.44 3.35 -2.97
CA ARG A 52 -10.99 4.06 -1.80
C ARG A 52 -10.07 5.16 -1.28
N SER A 53 -8.75 4.95 -1.31
CA SER A 53 -7.78 5.98 -0.94
C SER A 53 -7.86 7.17 -1.89
N ARG A 54 -7.91 6.90 -3.21
CA ARG A 54 -8.01 7.92 -4.26
C ARG A 54 -9.34 8.69 -4.22
N ASP A 55 -10.44 8.03 -3.85
CA ASP A 55 -11.73 8.69 -3.63
C ASP A 55 -11.69 9.71 -2.47
N LYS A 56 -10.66 9.64 -1.61
CA LYS A 56 -10.42 10.56 -0.49
C LYS A 56 -9.18 11.44 -0.70
N ASP A 57 -8.77 11.66 -1.95
CA ASP A 57 -7.57 12.43 -2.33
C ASP A 57 -6.27 11.88 -1.73
N GLY A 58 -6.21 10.55 -1.52
CA GLY A 58 -5.02 9.84 -1.07
C GLY A 58 -4.50 8.84 -2.10
N ASP A 59 -3.45 8.10 -1.73
CA ASP A 59 -2.94 7.01 -2.56
C ASP A 59 -2.46 5.81 -1.72
N LEU A 60 -2.16 4.71 -2.40
CA LEU A 60 -1.63 3.47 -1.83
C LEU A 60 -0.35 3.06 -2.53
N GLU A 61 0.71 2.87 -1.74
CA GLU A 61 2.05 2.49 -2.18
C GLU A 61 2.42 1.13 -1.61
N LEU A 62 3.19 0.35 -2.37
CA LEU A 62 3.74 -0.93 -1.94
C LEU A 62 5.23 -0.78 -1.68
N VAL A 63 5.74 -1.42 -0.63
CA VAL A 63 7.18 -1.39 -0.32
C VAL A 63 7.72 -2.79 -0.06
N ALA A 64 8.95 -3.04 -0.48
CA ALA A 64 9.66 -4.30 -0.30
C ALA A 64 8.92 -5.57 -0.82
N PRO A 65 8.29 -5.56 -2.02
CA PRO A 65 7.72 -6.79 -2.56
C PRO A 65 8.80 -7.83 -2.82
N LYS A 66 8.58 -9.05 -2.35
CA LYS A 66 9.44 -10.18 -2.71
C LYS A 66 9.42 -10.43 -4.22
N PRO A 67 10.49 -10.99 -4.81
CA PRO A 67 10.56 -11.23 -6.25
C PRO A 67 9.37 -11.99 -6.83
N ALA A 68 8.81 -12.96 -6.08
CA ALA A 68 7.62 -13.70 -6.50
C ALA A 68 6.38 -12.81 -6.60
N VAL A 69 6.17 -11.93 -5.62
CA VAL A 69 5.05 -10.96 -5.60
C VAL A 69 5.25 -9.91 -6.68
N MET A 70 6.45 -9.35 -6.81
CA MET A 70 6.78 -8.40 -7.87
C MET A 70 6.49 -8.99 -9.25
N LYS A 71 6.83 -10.28 -9.46
CA LYS A 71 6.56 -10.95 -10.73
C LYS A 71 5.07 -11.04 -11.06
N VAL A 72 4.25 -11.29 -10.05
CA VAL A 72 2.78 -11.31 -10.22
C VAL A 72 2.28 -9.91 -10.58
N LEU A 73 2.79 -8.85 -9.93
CA LEU A 73 2.42 -7.48 -10.24
C LEU A 73 2.78 -7.11 -11.69
N GLU A 74 4.00 -7.42 -12.15
CA GLU A 74 4.43 -7.22 -13.54
C GLU A 74 3.54 -7.96 -14.55
N VAL A 75 3.27 -9.24 -14.32
CA VAL A 75 2.47 -10.06 -15.24
C VAL A 75 1.02 -9.57 -15.33
N THR A 76 0.53 -8.97 -14.26
CA THR A 76 -0.84 -8.41 -14.20
C THR A 76 -0.89 -6.93 -14.58
N GLY A 77 0.25 -6.29 -14.88
CA GLY A 77 0.38 -4.87 -15.19
C GLY A 77 0.09 -3.95 -14.00
N LEU A 78 0.10 -4.49 -12.78
CA LEU A 78 -0.19 -3.73 -11.56
C LEU A 78 0.99 -2.90 -11.08
N ASP A 79 2.20 -3.24 -11.52
CA ASP A 79 3.40 -2.44 -11.32
C ASP A 79 3.29 -1.04 -11.95
N GLU A 80 2.47 -0.87 -12.99
CA GLU A 80 2.16 0.45 -13.57
C GLU A 80 1.03 1.19 -12.81
N VAL A 81 0.25 0.48 -12.00
CA VAL A 81 -0.91 1.05 -11.28
C VAL A 81 -0.53 1.50 -9.86
N PHE A 82 0.35 0.74 -9.20
CA PHE A 82 0.88 1.05 -7.87
C PHE A 82 2.21 1.79 -7.96
N VAL A 83 2.43 2.71 -7.03
CA VAL A 83 3.79 3.16 -6.72
C VAL A 83 4.46 2.07 -5.89
N ILE A 84 5.60 1.55 -6.36
CA ILE A 84 6.33 0.45 -5.73
C ILE A 84 7.73 0.90 -5.33
N HIS A 85 8.08 0.68 -4.07
CA HIS A 85 9.40 0.95 -3.50
C HIS A 85 10.13 -0.36 -3.22
N ALA A 86 11.44 -0.38 -3.50
CA ALA A 86 12.27 -1.57 -3.32
C ALA A 86 12.46 -1.95 -1.84
N ASP A 87 12.51 -0.95 -0.95
CA ASP A 87 12.72 -1.12 0.49
C ASP A 87 12.15 0.08 1.26
N LEU A 88 12.09 -0.05 2.59
CA LEU A 88 11.55 0.98 3.49
C LEU A 88 12.41 2.25 3.52
N ASP A 89 13.71 2.14 3.23
CA ASP A 89 14.63 3.28 3.23
C ASP A 89 14.43 4.15 1.97
N ALA A 90 13.91 3.56 0.89
CA ALA A 90 13.54 4.24 -0.33
C ALA A 90 12.24 5.06 -0.22
N LEU A 91 11.49 4.92 0.87
CA LEU A 91 10.27 5.69 1.06
C LEU A 91 10.61 7.18 1.14
N PRO A 92 10.04 8.02 0.26
CA PRO A 92 10.25 9.45 0.38
C PRO A 92 9.74 9.91 1.74
N VAL A 93 10.57 10.68 2.44
CA VAL A 93 10.19 11.39 3.66
C VAL A 93 8.92 12.13 3.33
N ALA A 94 7.83 11.83 4.05
CA ALA A 94 6.56 12.52 3.86
C ALA A 94 6.87 14.01 3.89
N ALA A 95 6.61 14.72 2.77
CA ALA A 95 6.85 16.14 2.69
C ALA A 95 6.11 16.77 3.86
N GLY A 96 6.85 17.13 4.90
CA GLY A 96 6.29 17.78 6.08
C GLY A 96 5.54 18.99 5.55
N THR A 97 4.29 19.13 5.96
CA THR A 97 3.52 20.36 5.76
C THR A 97 4.37 21.50 6.29
N GLY A 98 5.09 22.14 5.37
CA GLY A 98 5.91 23.30 5.62
C GLY A 98 4.95 24.40 6.04
N ASN A 99 4.90 24.64 7.34
CA ASN A 99 4.18 25.76 7.92
C ASN A 99 4.83 27.04 7.40
N ALA A 100 4.27 27.63 6.35
CA ALA A 100 4.57 28.99 5.94
C ALA A 100 3.69 29.91 6.78
N SER A 101 4.24 30.37 7.90
CA SER A 101 3.80 31.60 8.57
C SER A 101 4.41 32.81 7.87
#